data_AF-A0A091JZ23-F1
#
_entry.id   AF-A0A091JZ23-F1
#
_cell.length_a   1.000
_cell.length_b   1.000
_cell.length_c   1.000
_cell.angle_alpha   90.00
_cell.angle_beta   90.00
_cell.angle_gamma   90.00
#
_symmetry.space_group_name_H-M   'P 1'
#
loop_
_entity.id
_entity.type
_entity.pdbx_description
1 polymer ?
#
loop_
_entity_poly.entity_id
_entity_poly.type
_entity_poly.pdbx_seq_one_letter_code
_entity_poly.pdbx_strand_id
1 'polypeptide(L)'
;SQITKIENISHLSELRVLNLARNLLTIVENLNGLDSLTELNLRHNQVSAIKDVDTLPRLQRLFLSFNNISSFEDILCLADSSTLSDITLDGNPIAQETWYKHTVLHHMMQLRQLDMKRITEEERRMASVAARKEEERKRESHKQNLLKEKKRLTICNIARQWEIQQNRLALVASLNQDKDNDPCQINGSAAYVFPEESRSLDTILSSAVQGLSVLESHLVEVEGDTLCLYGAGALECLDRNWSVQTAGLIVTVSFMFIEFDEIVQVLTKLKTKFPNFVHLKFKETNLVTLQQFNALAQMHRIEQLTVDPQGNPVVNFTLWKYYVLFRLNHFNLQKINGVKVTENDIVQAERIFGLLAYVASSELPHYRMLSLFGESRRKQFHYLLDGKGKKSGSGSEESSDNRRNGGESTTRATLNYMTKDFHMEKLEEIKERKTFCQTYIEKLVKEAADINMKNESLQKLWPQMFIELVRDAVIEIRNKNSYMKLCLQRITDQKQ
;
A
#
# COMPACT_ATOMS: atom_id res chain seq x y z
N SER A 1 -64.31 -25.82 -35.32
CA SER A 1 -63.77 -26.02 -33.96
C SER A 1 -62.33 -25.54 -33.96
N GLN A 2 -61.90 -24.74 -32.99
CA GLN A 2 -60.49 -24.34 -32.84
C GLN A 2 -59.82 -25.30 -31.87
N ILE A 3 -58.70 -25.88 -32.29
CA ILE A 3 -57.96 -26.87 -31.49
C ILE A 3 -57.04 -26.14 -30.51
N THR A 4 -57.09 -26.50 -29.24
CA THR A 4 -56.21 -25.95 -28.18
C THR A 4 -55.15 -26.93 -27.70
N LYS A 5 -55.33 -28.23 -27.96
CA LYS A 5 -54.39 -29.30 -27.60
C LYS A 5 -54.35 -30.39 -28.68
N ILE A 6 -53.19 -31.01 -28.85
CA ILE A 6 -53.00 -32.18 -29.70
C ILE A 6 -53.26 -33.43 -28.85
N GLU A 7 -54.27 -34.21 -29.22
CA GLU A 7 -54.64 -35.44 -28.52
C GLU A 7 -55.28 -36.44 -29.50
N ASN A 8 -55.31 -37.72 -29.11
CA ASN A 8 -55.94 -38.80 -29.89
C ASN A 8 -55.40 -39.01 -31.32
N ILE A 9 -54.13 -38.69 -31.58
CA ILE A 9 -53.50 -38.90 -32.91
C ILE A 9 -52.39 -39.96 -32.94
N SER A 10 -51.98 -40.49 -31.79
CA SER A 10 -50.85 -41.44 -31.67
C SER A 10 -51.02 -42.75 -32.43
N HIS A 11 -52.26 -43.12 -32.78
CA HIS A 11 -52.56 -44.34 -33.56
C HIS A 11 -52.39 -44.15 -35.07
N LEU A 12 -52.13 -42.92 -35.54
CA LEU A 12 -52.04 -42.57 -36.96
C LEU A 12 -50.62 -42.77 -37.51
N SER A 13 -50.07 -43.99 -37.41
CA SER A 13 -48.67 -44.31 -37.78
C SER A 13 -48.33 -44.07 -39.26
N GLU A 14 -49.32 -44.10 -40.15
CA GLU A 14 -49.18 -43.88 -41.59
C GLU A 14 -49.38 -42.42 -42.02
N LEU A 15 -49.71 -41.52 -41.08
CA LEU A 15 -49.96 -40.11 -41.38
C LEU A 15 -48.67 -39.43 -41.87
N ARG A 16 -48.72 -38.82 -43.05
CA ARG A 16 -47.55 -38.14 -43.66
C ARG A 16 -47.57 -36.62 -43.49
N VAL A 17 -48.75 -36.02 -43.54
CA VAL A 17 -48.93 -34.56 -43.47
C VAL A 17 -49.97 -34.25 -42.41
N LEU A 18 -49.60 -33.41 -41.44
CA LEU A 18 -50.50 -32.93 -40.40
C LEU A 18 -50.59 -31.41 -40.49
N ASN A 19 -51.78 -30.91 -40.83
CA ASN A 19 -52.04 -29.47 -40.90
C ASN A 19 -52.92 -29.01 -39.73
N LEU A 20 -52.32 -28.27 -38.82
CA LEU A 20 -52.94 -27.67 -37.64
C LEU A 20 -52.84 -26.13 -37.67
N ALA A 21 -52.66 -25.54 -38.85
CA ALA A 21 -52.60 -24.09 -39.00
C ALA A 21 -53.92 -23.41 -38.58
N ARG A 22 -53.83 -22.16 -38.10
CA ARG A 22 -54.98 -21.33 -37.68
C ARG A 22 -55.81 -21.94 -36.54
N ASN A 23 -55.13 -22.50 -35.54
CA ASN A 23 -55.72 -23.00 -34.30
C ASN A 23 -55.25 -22.16 -33.10
N LEU A 24 -55.49 -22.65 -31.88
CA LEU A 24 -55.15 -21.97 -30.62
C LEU A 24 -54.17 -22.80 -29.78
N LEU A 25 -53.25 -23.52 -30.44
CA LEU A 25 -52.24 -24.33 -29.76
C LEU A 25 -51.23 -23.42 -29.07
N THR A 26 -50.92 -23.71 -27.81
CA THR A 26 -49.91 -22.98 -27.01
C THR A 26 -48.63 -23.77 -26.79
N ILE A 27 -48.72 -25.11 -26.77
CA ILE A 27 -47.59 -26.02 -26.64
C ILE A 27 -47.75 -27.12 -27.67
N VAL A 28 -46.66 -27.50 -28.31
CA VAL A 28 -46.60 -28.69 -29.18
C VAL A 28 -46.07 -29.85 -28.35
N GLU A 29 -46.90 -30.86 -28.14
CA GLU A 29 -46.61 -32.08 -27.38
C GLU A 29 -47.52 -33.22 -27.88
N ASN A 30 -47.31 -34.45 -27.41
CA ASN A 30 -48.13 -35.64 -27.77
C ASN A 30 -48.03 -36.06 -29.24
N LEU A 31 -46.85 -35.92 -29.86
CA LEU A 31 -46.60 -36.32 -31.25
C LEU A 31 -46.11 -37.77 -31.40
N ASN A 32 -45.95 -38.49 -30.29
CA ASN A 32 -45.51 -39.89 -30.27
C ASN A 32 -46.45 -40.81 -31.09
N GLY A 33 -45.87 -41.75 -31.83
CA GLY A 33 -46.59 -42.73 -32.66
C GLY A 33 -46.86 -42.28 -34.10
N LEU A 34 -46.48 -41.05 -34.49
CA LEU A 34 -46.60 -40.52 -35.85
C LEU A 34 -45.37 -40.86 -36.71
N ASP A 35 -45.03 -42.14 -36.83
CA ASP A 35 -43.76 -42.63 -37.38
C ASP A 35 -43.53 -42.30 -38.87
N SER A 36 -44.60 -42.01 -39.61
CA SER A 36 -44.55 -41.66 -41.04
C SER A 36 -44.66 -40.16 -41.32
N LEU A 37 -44.77 -39.32 -40.29
CA LEU A 37 -45.01 -37.89 -40.46
C LEU A 37 -43.79 -37.20 -41.07
N THR A 38 -43.99 -36.52 -42.20
CA THR A 38 -42.94 -35.80 -42.93
C THR A 38 -43.14 -34.29 -42.91
N GLU A 39 -44.39 -33.82 -42.77
CA GLU A 39 -44.73 -32.41 -42.74
C GLU A 39 -45.71 -32.07 -41.61
N LEU A 40 -45.34 -31.11 -40.77
CA LEU A 40 -46.18 -30.56 -39.70
C LEU A 40 -46.36 -29.05 -39.91
N ASN A 41 -47.60 -28.63 -40.12
CA ASN A 41 -47.95 -27.22 -40.31
C ASN A 41 -48.68 -26.67 -39.08
N LEU A 42 -48.06 -25.72 -38.39
CA LEU A 42 -48.52 -25.09 -37.16
C LEU A 42 -48.61 -23.56 -37.30
N ARG A 43 -48.67 -23.04 -38.53
CA ARG A 43 -48.73 -21.58 -38.77
C ARG A 43 -49.96 -20.93 -38.11
N HIS A 44 -49.81 -19.70 -37.64
CA HIS A 44 -50.90 -18.95 -37.00
C HIS A 44 -51.53 -19.70 -35.82
N ASN A 45 -50.70 -20.08 -34.84
CA ASN A 45 -51.12 -20.57 -33.53
C ASN A 45 -50.57 -19.63 -32.45
N GLN A 46 -50.57 -20.05 -31.19
CA GLN A 46 -50.01 -19.31 -30.05
C GLN A 46 -48.87 -20.10 -29.39
N VAL A 47 -48.14 -20.91 -30.19
CA VAL A 47 -47.14 -21.83 -29.68
C VAL A 47 -46.00 -21.05 -29.04
N SER A 48 -45.75 -21.29 -27.76
CA SER A 48 -44.63 -20.72 -27.00
C SER A 48 -43.55 -21.75 -26.67
N ALA A 49 -43.83 -23.05 -26.78
CA ALA A 49 -42.86 -24.10 -26.53
C ALA A 49 -43.14 -25.36 -27.39
N ILE A 50 -42.07 -26.05 -27.78
CA ILE A 50 -42.14 -27.27 -28.59
C ILE A 50 -41.45 -28.40 -27.85
N LYS A 51 -42.12 -29.55 -27.80
CA LYS A 51 -41.64 -30.79 -27.20
C LYS A 51 -41.93 -31.96 -28.13
N ASP A 52 -41.22 -33.06 -27.91
CA ASP A 52 -41.40 -34.36 -28.57
C ASP A 52 -41.20 -34.37 -30.10
N VAL A 53 -40.78 -33.26 -30.74
CA VAL A 53 -40.56 -33.23 -32.19
C VAL A 53 -39.30 -34.01 -32.58
N ASP A 54 -38.32 -34.06 -31.68
CA ASP A 54 -37.12 -34.90 -31.75
C ASP A 54 -37.44 -36.40 -31.81
N THR A 55 -38.61 -36.81 -31.32
CA THR A 55 -39.04 -38.22 -31.34
C THR A 55 -39.55 -38.69 -32.71
N LEU A 56 -39.83 -37.75 -33.65
CA LEU A 56 -40.42 -38.06 -34.95
C LEU A 56 -39.35 -38.50 -35.96
N PRO A 57 -39.29 -39.78 -36.35
CA PRO A 57 -38.15 -40.33 -37.08
C PRO A 57 -38.09 -39.92 -38.55
N ARG A 58 -39.13 -39.28 -39.09
CA ARG A 58 -39.25 -38.92 -40.52
C ARG A 58 -39.65 -37.48 -40.77
N LEU A 59 -39.77 -36.66 -39.74
CA LEU A 59 -40.21 -35.27 -39.92
C LEU A 59 -39.13 -34.50 -40.67
N GLN A 60 -39.51 -33.88 -41.78
CA GLN A 60 -38.60 -33.11 -42.65
C GLN A 60 -38.96 -31.63 -42.66
N ARG A 61 -40.25 -31.29 -42.61
CA ARG A 61 -40.74 -29.91 -42.76
C ARG A 61 -41.62 -29.51 -41.59
N LEU A 62 -41.23 -28.44 -40.90
CA LEU A 62 -41.95 -27.88 -39.75
C LEU A 62 -42.25 -26.40 -39.96
N PHE A 63 -43.53 -26.04 -40.02
CA PHE A 63 -43.93 -24.65 -40.23
C PHE A 63 -44.49 -24.03 -38.96
N LEU A 64 -43.77 -23.08 -38.38
CA LEU A 64 -44.11 -22.40 -37.11
C LEU A 64 -44.28 -20.89 -37.27
N SER A 65 -44.45 -20.40 -38.50
CA SER A 65 -44.62 -18.97 -38.75
C SER A 65 -45.83 -18.38 -37.99
N PHE A 66 -45.68 -17.16 -37.47
CA PHE A 66 -46.71 -16.46 -36.68
C PHE A 66 -47.17 -17.26 -35.45
N ASN A 67 -46.25 -17.51 -34.52
CA ASN A 67 -46.46 -18.09 -33.19
C ASN A 67 -45.84 -17.18 -32.11
N ASN A 68 -45.71 -17.65 -30.86
CA ASN A 68 -45.23 -16.88 -29.72
C ASN A 68 -43.89 -17.39 -29.14
N ILE A 69 -43.04 -17.96 -30.00
CA ILE A 69 -41.71 -18.49 -29.62
C ILE A 69 -40.78 -17.32 -29.33
N SER A 70 -40.29 -17.22 -28.10
CA SER A 70 -39.58 -16.02 -27.63
C SER A 70 -38.09 -16.25 -27.41
N SER A 71 -37.67 -17.49 -27.16
CA SER A 71 -36.28 -17.87 -26.89
C SER A 71 -35.86 -19.11 -27.68
N PHE A 72 -34.55 -19.33 -27.81
CA PHE A 72 -34.04 -20.57 -28.42
C PHE A 72 -34.34 -21.81 -27.54
N GLU A 73 -34.45 -21.62 -26.22
CA GLU A 73 -34.78 -22.69 -25.27
C GLU A 73 -36.16 -23.31 -25.58
N ASP A 74 -37.11 -22.51 -26.06
CA ASP A 74 -38.46 -22.94 -26.43
C ASP A 74 -38.51 -23.95 -27.60
N ILE A 75 -37.43 -24.02 -28.39
CA ILE A 75 -37.29 -24.89 -29.57
C ILE A 75 -36.05 -25.77 -29.51
N LEU A 76 -35.43 -25.91 -28.33
CA LEU A 76 -34.16 -26.61 -28.16
C LEU A 76 -34.23 -28.06 -28.63
N CYS A 77 -35.35 -28.75 -28.42
CA CYS A 77 -35.57 -30.12 -28.86
C CYS A 77 -35.38 -30.31 -30.37
N LEU A 78 -35.65 -29.28 -31.18
CA LEU A 78 -35.48 -29.36 -32.63
C LEU A 78 -34.01 -29.55 -33.04
N ALA A 79 -33.06 -29.15 -32.19
CA ALA A 79 -31.64 -29.38 -32.42
C ALA A 79 -31.27 -30.87 -32.45
N ASP A 80 -31.96 -31.70 -31.66
CA ASP A 80 -31.70 -33.13 -31.54
C ASP A 80 -32.37 -33.96 -32.65
N SER A 81 -33.30 -33.37 -33.41
CA SER A 81 -33.94 -34.05 -34.54
C SER A 81 -32.96 -34.28 -35.70
N SER A 82 -32.67 -35.53 -36.02
CA SER A 82 -31.77 -35.91 -37.12
C SER A 82 -32.34 -35.73 -38.54
N THR A 83 -33.68 -35.65 -38.69
CA THR A 83 -34.32 -35.67 -40.02
C THR A 83 -34.87 -34.33 -40.51
N LEU A 84 -35.09 -33.38 -39.60
CA LEU A 84 -35.65 -32.08 -39.93
C LEU A 84 -34.72 -31.30 -40.87
N SER A 85 -35.24 -30.90 -42.03
CA SER A 85 -34.47 -30.18 -43.06
C SER A 85 -34.97 -28.75 -43.29
N ASP A 86 -36.26 -28.49 -43.05
CA ASP A 86 -36.88 -27.20 -43.36
C ASP A 86 -37.71 -26.72 -42.17
N ILE A 87 -37.44 -25.49 -41.75
CA ILE A 87 -38.19 -24.84 -40.67
C ILE A 87 -38.55 -23.39 -41.03
N THR A 88 -39.72 -22.93 -40.59
CA THR A 88 -40.11 -21.52 -40.65
C THR A 88 -40.49 -21.02 -39.26
N LEU A 89 -39.83 -19.96 -38.78
CA LEU A 89 -40.10 -19.30 -37.51
C LEU A 89 -40.38 -17.80 -37.70
N ASP A 90 -40.50 -17.32 -38.94
CA ASP A 90 -40.86 -15.94 -39.25
C ASP A 90 -42.17 -15.51 -38.56
N GLY A 91 -42.22 -14.28 -38.06
CA GLY A 91 -43.37 -13.79 -37.30
C GLY A 91 -43.46 -14.29 -35.85
N ASN A 92 -42.41 -14.94 -35.31
CA ASN A 92 -42.23 -15.16 -33.89
C ASN A 92 -41.34 -14.06 -33.26
N PRO A 93 -41.47 -13.76 -31.95
CA PRO A 93 -40.58 -12.83 -31.25
C PRO A 93 -39.09 -13.17 -31.41
N ILE A 94 -38.71 -14.45 -31.35
CA ILE A 94 -37.31 -14.88 -31.55
C ILE A 94 -36.74 -14.43 -32.91
N ALA A 95 -37.57 -14.37 -33.96
CA ALA A 95 -37.10 -14.01 -35.31
C ALA A 95 -36.74 -12.52 -35.46
N GLN A 96 -37.09 -11.68 -34.48
CA GLN A 96 -36.70 -10.26 -34.45
C GLN A 96 -35.29 -10.04 -33.91
N GLU A 97 -34.73 -11.05 -33.23
CA GLU A 97 -33.42 -10.97 -32.60
C GLU A 97 -32.29 -11.04 -33.64
N THR A 98 -31.25 -10.22 -33.45
CA THR A 98 -30.09 -10.17 -34.38
C THR A 98 -29.28 -11.47 -34.38
N TRP A 99 -29.29 -12.22 -33.26
CA TRP A 99 -28.56 -13.47 -33.06
C TRP A 99 -29.34 -14.72 -33.50
N TYR A 100 -30.62 -14.58 -33.84
CA TYR A 100 -31.54 -15.69 -34.14
C TYR A 100 -31.00 -16.63 -35.21
N LYS A 101 -30.68 -16.11 -36.40
CA LYS A 101 -30.17 -16.92 -37.51
C LYS A 101 -28.87 -17.62 -37.16
N HIS A 102 -27.95 -16.93 -36.50
CA HIS A 102 -26.67 -17.50 -36.12
C HIS A 102 -26.83 -18.64 -35.11
N THR A 103 -27.74 -18.49 -34.16
CA THR A 103 -27.98 -19.48 -33.11
C THR A 103 -28.69 -20.72 -33.65
N VAL A 104 -29.70 -20.54 -34.51
CA VAL A 104 -30.38 -21.66 -35.19
C VAL A 104 -29.40 -22.42 -36.08
N LEU A 105 -28.60 -21.73 -36.89
CA LEU A 105 -27.61 -22.38 -37.78
C LEU A 105 -26.49 -23.09 -37.01
N HIS A 106 -26.13 -22.60 -35.82
CA HIS A 106 -25.11 -23.20 -34.97
C HIS A 106 -25.57 -24.50 -34.33
N HIS A 107 -26.80 -24.52 -33.79
CA HIS A 107 -27.32 -25.67 -33.04
C HIS A 107 -28.08 -26.68 -33.92
N MET A 108 -28.68 -26.22 -35.03
CA MET A 108 -29.47 -27.06 -35.94
C MET A 108 -28.71 -27.25 -37.27
N MET A 109 -27.58 -27.96 -37.21
CA MET A 109 -26.69 -28.18 -38.36
C MET A 109 -27.33 -29.00 -39.50
N GLN A 110 -28.38 -29.76 -39.21
CA GLN A 110 -29.16 -30.58 -40.14
C GLN A 110 -30.01 -29.77 -41.13
N LEU A 111 -30.32 -28.51 -40.81
CA LEU A 111 -31.23 -27.68 -41.62
C LEU A 111 -30.62 -27.34 -42.99
N ARG A 112 -31.49 -27.42 -44.01
CA ARG A 112 -31.23 -26.98 -45.40
C ARG A 112 -31.95 -25.69 -45.73
N GLN A 113 -33.07 -25.41 -45.06
CA GLN A 113 -33.89 -24.23 -45.29
C GLN A 113 -34.38 -23.63 -43.96
N LEU A 114 -34.24 -22.31 -43.83
CA LEU A 114 -34.73 -21.52 -42.70
C LEU A 114 -35.56 -20.35 -43.24
N ASP A 115 -36.78 -20.18 -42.75
CA ASP A 115 -37.69 -19.08 -43.12
C ASP A 115 -37.89 -18.97 -44.64
N MET A 116 -38.09 -20.12 -45.28
CA MET A 116 -38.25 -20.26 -46.74
C MET A 116 -37.03 -19.82 -47.56
N LYS A 117 -35.86 -19.65 -46.92
CA LYS A 117 -34.59 -19.34 -47.58
C LYS A 117 -33.63 -20.52 -47.45
N ARG A 118 -33.01 -20.90 -48.56
CA ARG A 118 -31.99 -21.95 -48.58
C ARG A 118 -30.76 -21.48 -47.83
N ILE A 119 -30.28 -22.29 -46.89
CA ILE A 119 -29.07 -22.03 -46.13
C ILE A 119 -27.87 -22.29 -47.05
N THR A 120 -27.04 -21.27 -47.24
CA THR A 120 -25.78 -21.41 -47.98
C THR A 120 -24.66 -21.88 -47.06
N GLU A 121 -23.66 -22.58 -47.62
CA GLU A 121 -22.49 -23.00 -46.84
C GLU A 121 -21.71 -21.79 -46.29
N GLU A 122 -21.74 -20.66 -47.01
CA GLU A 122 -21.14 -19.41 -46.56
C GLU A 122 -21.85 -18.83 -45.32
N GLU A 123 -23.19 -18.83 -45.28
CA GLU A 123 -23.95 -18.40 -44.10
C GLU A 123 -23.67 -19.29 -42.89
N ARG A 124 -23.55 -20.61 -43.12
CA ARG A 124 -23.20 -21.57 -42.07
C ARG A 124 -21.79 -21.31 -41.53
N ARG A 125 -20.82 -21.10 -42.42
CA ARG A 125 -19.45 -20.74 -42.05
C ARG A 125 -19.42 -19.45 -41.24
N MET A 126 -20.15 -18.42 -41.67
CA MET A 126 -20.24 -17.13 -40.96
C MET A 126 -20.88 -17.27 -39.58
N ALA A 127 -21.95 -18.08 -39.44
CA ALA A 127 -22.56 -18.36 -38.14
C ALA A 127 -21.61 -19.09 -37.17
N SER A 128 -20.85 -20.07 -37.66
CA SER A 128 -19.85 -20.78 -36.85
C SER A 128 -18.72 -19.85 -36.38
N VAL A 129 -18.20 -18.99 -37.26
CA VAL A 129 -17.17 -18.00 -36.90
C VAL A 129 -17.71 -16.99 -35.88
N ALA A 130 -18.95 -16.52 -36.05
CA ALA A 130 -19.59 -15.60 -35.11
C ALA A 130 -19.77 -16.24 -33.72
N ALA A 131 -20.22 -17.49 -33.65
CA ALA A 131 -20.38 -18.23 -32.39
C ALA A 131 -19.04 -18.40 -31.67
N ARG A 132 -17.98 -18.80 -32.40
CA ARG A 132 -16.63 -18.95 -31.84
C ARG A 132 -16.08 -17.62 -31.32
N LYS A 133 -16.25 -16.53 -32.07
CA LYS A 133 -15.81 -15.18 -31.68
C LYS A 133 -16.56 -14.70 -30.42
N GLU A 134 -17.85 -14.98 -30.33
CA GLU A 134 -18.65 -14.63 -29.16
C GLU A 134 -18.26 -15.45 -27.92
N GLU A 135 -17.98 -16.75 -28.07
CA GLU A 135 -17.51 -17.60 -26.97
C GLU A 135 -16.11 -17.14 -26.48
N GLU A 136 -15.22 -16.77 -27.40
CA GLU A 136 -13.91 -16.20 -27.07
C GLU A 136 -14.04 -14.86 -26.33
N ARG A 137 -14.94 -13.98 -26.79
CA ARG A 137 -15.25 -12.72 -26.11
C ARG A 137 -15.79 -12.96 -24.70
N LYS A 138 -16.71 -13.92 -24.52
CA LYS A 138 -17.24 -14.31 -23.21
C LYS A 138 -16.15 -14.86 -22.30
N ARG A 139 -15.27 -15.71 -22.81
CA ARG A 139 -14.16 -16.30 -22.05
C ARG A 139 -13.15 -15.24 -21.61
N GLU A 140 -12.76 -14.33 -22.51
CA GLU A 140 -11.85 -13.23 -22.19
C GLU A 140 -12.49 -12.25 -21.19
N SER A 141 -13.77 -11.92 -21.37
CA SER A 141 -14.53 -11.12 -20.39
C SER A 141 -14.60 -11.80 -19.02
N HIS A 142 -14.83 -13.12 -18.98
CA HIS A 142 -14.86 -13.88 -17.72
C HIS A 142 -13.48 -13.89 -17.04
N LYS A 143 -12.40 -14.08 -17.80
CA LYS A 143 -11.02 -14.02 -17.30
C LYS A 143 -10.69 -12.63 -16.74
N GLN A 144 -11.10 -11.56 -17.42
CA GLN A 144 -10.91 -10.18 -16.93
C GLN A 144 -11.71 -9.92 -15.66
N ASN A 145 -12.95 -10.41 -15.58
CA ASN A 145 -13.77 -10.29 -14.38
C ASN A 145 -13.18 -11.06 -13.19
N LEU A 146 -12.68 -12.28 -13.43
CA LEU A 146 -12.00 -13.08 -12.40
C LEU A 146 -10.73 -12.38 -11.91
N LEU A 147 -9.95 -11.77 -12.81
CA LEU A 147 -8.75 -11.02 -12.43
C LEU A 147 -9.11 -9.77 -11.62
N LYS A 148 -10.13 -9.02 -12.02
CA LYS A 148 -10.64 -7.86 -11.27
C LYS A 148 -11.13 -8.26 -9.88
N GLU A 149 -11.84 -9.38 -9.78
CA GLU A 149 -12.33 -9.89 -8.50
C GLU A 149 -11.19 -10.36 -7.61
N LYS A 150 -10.20 -11.08 -8.16
CA LYS A 150 -8.98 -11.45 -7.42
C LYS A 150 -8.28 -10.21 -6.87
N LYS A 151 -8.09 -9.17 -7.69
CA LYS A 151 -7.52 -7.89 -7.24
C LYS A 151 -8.32 -7.26 -6.11
N ARG A 152 -9.64 -7.19 -6.25
CA ARG A 152 -10.55 -6.63 -5.25
C ARG A 152 -10.40 -7.35 -3.91
N LEU A 153 -10.39 -8.69 -3.93
CA LEU A 153 -10.22 -9.51 -2.74
C LEU A 153 -8.85 -9.29 -2.08
N THR A 154 -7.76 -9.24 -2.85
CA THR A 154 -6.41 -8.96 -2.32
C THR A 154 -6.37 -7.60 -1.61
N ILE A 155 -6.92 -6.54 -2.22
CA ILE A 155 -6.99 -5.21 -1.59
C ILE A 155 -7.84 -5.25 -0.30
N CYS A 156 -9.00 -5.91 -0.31
CA CYS A 156 -9.83 -6.06 0.88
C CYS A 156 -9.09 -6.79 2.02
N ASN A 157 -8.31 -7.81 1.70
CA ASN A 157 -7.52 -8.53 2.69
C ASN A 157 -6.41 -7.67 3.29
N ILE A 158 -5.69 -6.91 2.46
CA ILE A 158 -4.67 -5.95 2.91
C ILE A 158 -5.29 -4.90 3.83
N ALA A 159 -6.43 -4.32 3.43
CA ALA A 159 -7.16 -3.34 4.24
C ALA A 159 -7.59 -3.91 5.60
N ARG A 160 -8.08 -5.16 5.63
CA ARG A 160 -8.44 -5.85 6.87
C ARG A 160 -7.22 -6.10 7.76
N GLN A 161 -6.09 -6.52 7.19
CA GLN A 161 -4.84 -6.70 7.95
C GLN A 161 -4.35 -5.37 8.54
N TRP A 162 -4.42 -4.29 7.75
CA TRP A 162 -4.13 -2.93 8.19
C TRP A 162 -4.99 -2.52 9.39
N GLU A 163 -6.31 -2.71 9.32
CA GLU A 163 -7.24 -2.39 10.41
C GLU A 163 -6.93 -3.19 11.69
N ILE A 164 -6.65 -4.49 11.56
CA ILE A 164 -6.26 -5.34 12.70
C ILE A 164 -4.97 -4.82 13.34
N GLN A 165 -3.99 -4.40 12.53
CA GLN A 165 -2.73 -3.84 13.02
C GLN A 165 -2.95 -2.51 13.76
N GLN A 166 -3.77 -1.61 13.22
CA GLN A 166 -4.11 -0.35 13.89
C GLN A 166 -4.86 -0.58 15.22
N ASN A 167 -5.81 -1.52 15.24
CA ASN A 167 -6.52 -1.87 16.47
C ASN A 167 -5.60 -2.46 17.54
N ARG A 168 -4.61 -3.28 17.15
CA ARG A 168 -3.58 -3.78 18.08
C ARG A 168 -2.76 -2.62 18.66
N LEU A 169 -2.31 -1.68 17.83
CA LEU A 169 -1.55 -0.52 18.28
C LEU A 169 -2.37 0.38 19.23
N ALA A 170 -3.65 0.58 18.93
CA ALA A 170 -4.56 1.35 19.79
C ALA A 170 -4.81 0.65 21.15
N LEU A 171 -4.91 -0.68 21.17
CA LEU A 171 -5.04 -1.46 22.40
C LEU A 171 -3.78 -1.36 23.27
N VAL A 172 -2.59 -1.43 22.66
CA VAL A 172 -1.32 -1.27 23.39
C VAL A 172 -1.17 0.16 23.93
N ALA A 173 -1.58 1.17 23.17
CA ALA A 173 -1.54 2.56 23.61
C ALA A 173 -2.46 2.83 24.81
N SER A 174 -3.65 2.22 24.84
CA SER A 174 -4.58 2.33 25.98
C SER A 174 -4.08 1.62 27.23
N LEU A 175 -3.52 0.41 27.09
CA LEU A 175 -2.92 -0.32 28.23
C LEU A 175 -1.71 0.40 28.85
N ASN A 176 -0.99 1.22 28.07
CA ASN A 176 0.16 1.99 28.57
C ASN A 176 -0.23 3.31 29.23
N GLN A 177 -1.42 3.86 28.95
CA GLN A 177 -1.90 5.09 29.62
C GLN A 177 -2.28 4.85 31.09
N ASP A 178 -2.65 3.62 31.46
CA ASP A 178 -3.01 3.27 32.85
C ASP A 178 -1.80 3.04 33.78
N LYS A 179 -0.55 3.13 33.29
CA LYS A 179 0.66 2.93 34.10
C LYS A 179 1.33 4.20 34.62
N ASP A 180 0.88 5.38 34.20
CA ASP A 180 1.51 6.66 34.58
C ASP A 180 0.81 7.37 35.76
N ASN A 181 -0.16 6.74 36.44
CA ASN A 181 -0.71 7.24 37.72
C ASN A 181 -0.44 6.24 38.87
N ASP A 182 0.39 6.72 39.81
CA ASP A 182 0.77 6.21 41.14
C ASP A 182 1.92 5.18 41.31
N PRO A 183 2.86 5.43 42.27
CA PRO A 183 3.87 4.47 42.69
C PRO A 183 3.43 3.72 43.96
N CYS A 184 3.50 2.37 43.96
CA CYS A 184 4.17 1.55 45.00
C CYS A 184 3.80 0.05 44.94
N GLN A 185 4.87 -0.76 44.91
CA GLN A 185 5.12 -2.04 45.57
C GLN A 185 4.22 -3.29 45.37
N ILE A 186 4.77 -4.23 44.58
CA ILE A 186 5.04 -5.65 44.86
C ILE A 186 3.94 -6.48 45.57
N ASN A 187 3.30 -7.39 44.83
CA ASN A 187 3.43 -8.85 45.04
C ASN A 187 2.71 -9.69 43.97
N GLY A 188 3.45 -10.67 43.43
CA GLY A 188 3.03 -12.02 43.07
C GLY A 188 1.71 -12.27 42.32
N SER A 189 1.87 -12.73 41.07
CA SER A 189 1.20 -13.92 40.51
C SER A 189 -0.33 -13.89 40.32
N ALA A 190 -0.75 -13.58 39.09
CA ALA A 190 -1.64 -14.43 38.31
C ALA A 190 -1.52 -14.03 36.84
N ALA A 191 -0.68 -14.77 36.11
CA ALA A 191 -0.65 -14.74 34.66
C ALA A 191 -2.01 -15.25 34.14
N TYR A 192 -2.91 -14.33 33.82
CA TYR A 192 -3.98 -14.62 32.87
C TYR A 192 -3.41 -14.51 31.47
N VAL A 193 -2.68 -15.56 31.11
CA VAL A 193 -2.47 -15.98 29.72
C VAL A 193 -3.87 -16.26 29.18
N PHE A 194 -4.40 -15.36 28.34
CA PHE A 194 -5.45 -15.76 27.43
C PHE A 194 -4.85 -16.84 26.52
N PRO A 195 -5.43 -18.05 26.47
CA PRO A 195 -4.90 -19.11 25.66
C PRO A 195 -4.84 -18.67 24.20
N GLU A 196 -3.69 -18.91 23.58
CA GLU A 196 -3.62 -19.13 22.14
C GLU A 196 -4.55 -20.30 21.79
N GLU A 197 -5.83 -20.04 21.56
CA GLU A 197 -6.66 -20.88 20.70
C GLU A 197 -6.42 -20.47 19.24
N SER A 198 -5.17 -20.62 18.83
CA SER A 198 -4.77 -20.83 17.45
C SER A 198 -5.11 -22.25 17.04
N ARG A 199 -6.40 -22.63 17.06
CA ARG A 199 -6.94 -23.85 16.44
C ARG A 199 -8.47 -23.90 16.57
N SER A 200 -9.17 -23.57 15.49
CA SER A 200 -10.28 -24.37 14.93
C SER A 200 -11.32 -23.60 14.10
N LEU A 201 -11.22 -22.27 13.92
CA LEU A 201 -12.10 -21.57 12.97
C LEU A 201 -11.55 -21.47 11.53
N ASP A 202 -10.31 -21.89 11.29
CA ASP A 202 -9.71 -21.91 9.94
C ASP A 202 -10.01 -23.20 9.18
N THR A 203 -10.38 -24.29 9.86
CA THR A 203 -10.63 -25.60 9.21
C THR A 203 -12.02 -25.66 8.56
N ILE A 204 -13.00 -24.90 9.05
CA ILE A 204 -14.39 -24.92 8.54
C ILE A 204 -14.55 -24.01 7.31
N LEU A 205 -13.71 -23.00 7.15
CA LEU A 205 -13.68 -22.16 5.93
C LEU A 205 -12.70 -22.67 4.88
N SER A 206 -11.70 -23.46 5.26
CA SER A 206 -10.74 -24.08 4.33
C SER A 206 -11.32 -25.26 3.54
N SER A 207 -12.32 -25.97 4.08
CA SER A 207 -12.90 -27.13 3.39
C SER A 207 -13.97 -26.79 2.35
N ALA A 208 -14.49 -25.55 2.33
CA ALA A 208 -15.59 -25.17 1.45
C ALA A 208 -15.15 -24.59 0.08
N VAL A 209 -13.88 -24.21 -0.11
CA VAL A 209 -13.38 -23.70 -1.40
C VAL A 209 -11.94 -24.16 -1.63
N GLN A 210 -11.75 -25.43 -1.99
CA GLN A 210 -10.50 -25.92 -2.54
C GLN A 210 -10.19 -25.17 -3.84
N GLY A 211 -9.27 -24.20 -3.78
CA GLY A 211 -8.79 -23.45 -4.95
C GLY A 211 -8.25 -22.04 -4.67
N LEU A 212 -8.46 -21.48 -3.47
CA LEU A 212 -8.01 -20.12 -3.14
C LEU A 212 -6.95 -20.15 -2.03
N SER A 213 -5.69 -20.30 -2.42
CA SER A 213 -4.56 -19.87 -1.60
C SER A 213 -4.60 -18.34 -1.46
N VAL A 214 -5.38 -17.83 -0.51
CA VAL A 214 -5.39 -16.42 -0.11
C VAL A 214 -4.18 -16.15 0.79
N LEU A 215 -3.01 -16.12 0.16
CA LEU A 215 -1.74 -15.67 0.73
C LEU A 215 -1.19 -14.60 -0.21
N GLU A 216 -1.78 -13.41 -0.21
CA GLU A 216 -1.22 -12.24 -0.90
C GLU A 216 -1.33 -11.04 0.05
N SER A 217 -0.34 -10.90 0.94
CA SER A 217 -0.21 -9.83 1.94
C SER A 217 0.12 -8.46 1.36
N HIS A 218 0.30 -8.38 0.04
CA HIS A 218 0.68 -7.17 -0.69
C HIS A 218 0.28 -7.26 -2.16
N LEU A 219 0.10 -6.11 -2.80
CA LEU A 219 -0.21 -6.00 -4.23
C LEU A 219 0.59 -4.84 -4.83
N VAL A 220 1.13 -5.05 -6.03
CA VAL A 220 1.78 -4.01 -6.83
C VAL A 220 1.09 -3.93 -8.17
N GLU A 221 0.66 -2.73 -8.53
CA GLU A 221 -0.08 -2.50 -9.76
C GLU A 221 0.49 -1.29 -10.51
N VAL A 222 0.58 -1.41 -11.83
CA VAL A 222 0.91 -0.28 -12.71
C VAL A 222 -0.33 0.02 -13.54
N GLU A 223 -0.98 1.14 -13.23
CA GLU A 223 -2.13 1.65 -13.96
C GLU A 223 -1.67 2.84 -14.83
N GLY A 224 -1.37 2.57 -16.10
CA GLY A 224 -0.87 3.61 -17.01
C GLY A 224 0.48 4.17 -16.55
N ASP A 225 0.47 5.40 -16.02
CA ASP A 225 1.63 6.14 -15.50
C ASP A 225 1.75 6.08 -13.96
N THR A 226 0.83 5.38 -13.30
CA THR A 226 0.71 5.34 -11.84
C THR A 226 1.12 3.98 -11.29
N LEU A 227 2.14 3.97 -10.43
CA LEU A 227 2.56 2.82 -9.64
C LEU A 227 1.82 2.80 -8.31
N CYS A 228 0.95 1.82 -8.09
CA CYS A 228 0.20 1.61 -6.85
C CYS A 228 0.82 0.47 -6.04
N LEU A 229 1.18 0.77 -4.78
CA LEU A 229 1.78 -0.16 -3.83
C LEU A 229 0.80 -0.34 -2.67
N TYR A 230 0.37 -1.58 -2.44
CA TYR A 230 -0.57 -1.96 -1.40
C TYR A 230 0.09 -2.90 -0.39
N GLY A 231 0.10 -2.50 0.88
CA GLY A 231 0.68 -3.30 1.97
C GLY A 231 2.21 -3.24 2.05
N ALA A 232 2.78 -3.41 3.24
CA ALA A 232 4.21 -3.28 3.52
C ALA A 232 5.11 -4.11 2.58
N GLY A 233 4.71 -5.35 2.26
CA GLY A 233 5.46 -6.24 1.35
C GLY A 233 5.57 -5.72 -0.08
N ALA A 234 4.74 -4.75 -0.50
CA ALA A 234 4.87 -4.12 -1.81
C ALA A 234 6.16 -3.30 -1.93
N LEU A 235 6.75 -2.84 -0.82
CA LEU A 235 7.98 -2.08 -0.82
C LEU A 235 9.19 -2.92 -1.27
N GLU A 236 9.20 -4.23 -0.99
CA GLU A 236 10.24 -5.16 -1.44
C GLU A 236 10.25 -5.29 -2.97
N CYS A 237 9.11 -5.07 -3.63
CA CYS A 237 9.00 -5.12 -5.08
C CYS A 237 9.72 -3.95 -5.77
N LEU A 238 10.08 -2.90 -5.04
CA LEU A 238 10.91 -1.81 -5.54
C LEU A 238 12.34 -2.26 -5.86
N ASP A 239 12.83 -3.31 -5.19
CA ASP A 239 14.15 -3.88 -5.45
C ASP A 239 14.18 -4.75 -6.71
N ARG A 240 13.02 -5.16 -7.24
CA ARG A 240 12.93 -5.95 -8.48
C ARG A 240 13.47 -5.19 -9.70
N ASN A 241 13.76 -5.95 -10.76
CA ASN A 241 14.22 -5.41 -12.04
C ASN A 241 13.01 -4.93 -12.85
N TRP A 242 12.85 -3.61 -12.90
CA TRP A 242 11.84 -2.96 -13.73
C TRP A 242 12.35 -2.79 -15.15
N SER A 243 11.48 -3.01 -16.14
CA SER A 243 11.84 -2.71 -17.53
C SER A 243 12.06 -1.20 -17.68
N VAL A 244 13.04 -0.79 -18.49
CA VAL A 244 13.37 0.64 -18.71
C VAL A 244 12.15 1.42 -19.23
N GLN A 245 11.32 0.78 -20.06
CA GLN A 245 10.10 1.37 -20.59
C GLN A 245 9.07 1.59 -19.49
N THR A 246 8.77 0.57 -18.67
CA THR A 246 7.82 0.70 -17.56
C THR A 246 8.30 1.72 -16.53
N ALA A 247 9.58 1.68 -16.17
CA ALA A 247 10.16 2.61 -15.21
C ALA A 247 10.14 4.07 -15.71
N GLY A 248 10.32 4.28 -17.02
CA GLY A 248 10.27 5.61 -17.64
C GLY A 248 8.87 6.19 -17.77
N LEU A 249 7.83 5.34 -17.85
CA LEU A 249 6.43 5.75 -17.93
C LEU A 249 5.83 6.17 -16.58
N ILE A 250 6.43 5.73 -15.47
CA ILE A 250 5.91 6.02 -14.14
C ILE A 250 6.15 7.48 -13.78
N VAL A 251 5.05 8.22 -13.64
CA VAL A 251 4.99 9.64 -13.26
C VAL A 251 4.48 9.79 -11.83
N THR A 252 3.59 8.89 -11.42
CA THR A 252 2.91 8.93 -10.12
C THR A 252 3.21 7.67 -9.31
N VAL A 253 3.53 7.82 -8.03
CA VAL A 253 3.67 6.69 -7.08
C VAL A 253 2.66 6.85 -5.96
N SER A 254 1.85 5.81 -5.73
CA SER A 254 0.78 5.77 -4.75
C SER A 254 1.03 4.68 -3.72
N PHE A 255 1.05 5.06 -2.45
CA PHE A 255 1.16 4.15 -1.31
C PHE A 255 -0.20 3.99 -0.64
N MET A 256 -0.63 2.75 -0.41
CA MET A 256 -1.90 2.42 0.22
C MET A 256 -1.71 1.34 1.30
N PHE A 257 -2.19 1.58 2.52
CA PHE A 257 -2.09 0.63 3.64
C PHE A 257 -0.63 0.29 4.01
N ILE A 258 0.23 1.29 4.06
CA ILE A 258 1.66 1.16 4.37
C ILE A 258 2.03 2.24 5.38
N GLU A 259 2.65 1.86 6.49
CA GLU A 259 3.13 2.83 7.48
C GLU A 259 4.13 3.80 6.86
N PHE A 260 3.96 5.11 7.08
CA PHE A 260 4.82 6.11 6.47
C PHE A 260 6.31 5.92 6.81
N ASP A 261 6.61 5.44 8.01
CA ASP A 261 7.98 5.15 8.45
C ASP A 261 8.68 4.10 7.58
N GLU A 262 7.94 3.09 7.10
CA GLU A 262 8.47 2.07 6.19
C GLU A 262 8.73 2.66 4.81
N ILE A 263 7.86 3.56 4.34
CA ILE A 263 8.04 4.26 3.07
C ILE A 263 9.33 5.08 3.09
N VAL A 264 9.64 5.73 4.21
CA VAL A 264 10.85 6.56 4.36
C VAL A 264 12.13 5.78 4.06
N GLN A 265 12.19 4.50 4.39
CA GLN A 265 13.36 3.64 4.15
C GLN A 265 13.63 3.42 2.65
N VAL A 266 12.60 3.47 1.81
CA VAL A 266 12.70 3.22 0.36
C VAL A 266 12.66 4.48 -0.49
N LEU A 267 12.46 5.67 0.11
CA LEU A 267 12.37 6.94 -0.61
C LEU A 267 13.57 7.18 -1.54
N THR A 268 14.79 6.98 -1.03
CA THR A 268 16.02 7.17 -1.81
C THR A 268 16.11 6.22 -3.01
N LYS A 269 15.64 4.97 -2.85
CA LYS A 269 15.61 3.96 -3.90
C LYS A 269 14.63 4.34 -5.03
N LEU A 270 13.47 4.91 -4.70
CA LEU A 270 12.46 5.29 -5.68
C LEU A 270 13.02 6.18 -6.79
N LYS A 271 13.90 7.13 -6.46
CA LYS A 271 14.48 8.03 -7.47
C LYS A 271 15.47 7.35 -8.41
N THR A 272 16.17 6.32 -7.92
CA THR A 272 17.06 5.53 -8.77
C THR A 272 16.29 4.63 -9.73
N LYS A 273 15.16 4.07 -9.27
CA LYS A 273 14.34 3.13 -10.06
C LYS A 273 13.40 3.85 -11.03
N PHE A 274 12.85 4.98 -10.62
CA PHE A 274 11.89 5.77 -11.39
C PHE A 274 12.42 7.21 -11.53
N PRO A 275 13.09 7.57 -12.63
CA PRO A 275 13.68 8.90 -12.77
C PRO A 275 12.62 10.00 -12.97
N ASN A 276 11.51 9.66 -13.63
CA ASN A 276 10.51 10.59 -14.14
C ASN A 276 9.33 10.86 -13.18
N PHE A 277 9.27 10.20 -12.02
CA PHE A 277 8.15 10.47 -11.12
C PHE A 277 8.24 11.87 -10.51
N VAL A 278 7.08 12.52 -10.45
CA VAL A 278 6.89 13.88 -9.93
C VAL A 278 5.70 13.97 -8.98
N HIS A 279 4.87 12.93 -8.89
CA HIS A 279 3.67 12.90 -8.03
C HIS A 279 3.74 11.78 -7.00
N LEU A 280 3.61 12.14 -5.71
CA LEU A 280 3.45 11.20 -4.60
C LEU A 280 2.01 11.23 -4.06
N LYS A 281 1.40 10.05 -3.92
CA LYS A 281 0.08 9.84 -3.30
C LYS A 281 0.21 8.97 -2.05
N PHE A 282 -0.38 9.41 -0.95
CA PHE A 282 -0.41 8.72 0.33
C PHE A 282 -1.86 8.52 0.76
N LYS A 283 -2.28 7.26 0.97
CA LYS A 283 -3.62 6.90 1.46
C LYS A 283 -3.49 5.82 2.52
N GLU A 284 -4.12 5.99 3.69
CA GLU A 284 -4.01 5.01 4.78
C GLU A 284 -2.54 4.72 5.11
N THR A 285 -1.76 5.78 5.37
CA THR A 285 -0.31 5.68 5.65
C THR A 285 0.08 6.12 7.05
N ASN A 286 -0.90 6.41 7.91
CA ASN A 286 -0.69 6.81 9.29
C ASN A 286 0.22 8.05 9.44
N LEU A 287 0.03 9.05 8.59
CA LEU A 287 0.67 10.35 8.74
C LEU A 287 -0.02 11.14 9.86
N VAL A 288 0.61 11.16 11.04
CA VAL A 288 0.10 11.79 12.27
C VAL A 288 0.74 13.16 12.54
N THR A 289 2.04 13.31 12.28
CA THR A 289 2.80 14.52 12.68
C THR A 289 3.37 15.27 11.49
N LEU A 290 3.47 16.61 11.59
CA LEU A 290 4.06 17.44 10.54
C LEU A 290 5.52 17.09 10.25
N GLN A 291 6.26 16.67 11.27
CA GLN A 291 7.68 16.33 11.14
C GLN A 291 7.92 15.20 10.15
N GLN A 292 6.93 14.33 9.91
CA GLN A 292 7.00 13.25 8.92
C GLN A 292 7.28 13.76 7.50
N PHE A 293 6.76 14.94 7.14
CA PHE A 293 7.07 15.56 5.85
C PHE A 293 8.54 15.97 5.70
N ASN A 294 9.29 16.11 6.80
CA ASN A 294 10.73 16.38 6.73
C ASN A 294 11.49 15.21 6.06
N ALA A 295 10.96 13.99 6.13
CA ALA A 295 11.56 12.82 5.48
C ALA A 295 11.61 13.00 3.96
N LEU A 296 10.58 13.63 3.40
CA LEU A 296 10.48 13.88 1.97
C LEU A 296 11.56 14.85 1.49
N ALA A 297 12.16 15.68 2.36
CA ALA A 297 13.18 16.64 1.96
C ALA A 297 14.44 16.01 1.34
N GLN A 298 14.66 14.70 1.54
CA GLN A 298 15.74 13.93 0.91
C GLN A 298 15.54 13.73 -0.60
N MET A 299 14.32 13.90 -1.08
CA MET A 299 13.96 13.79 -2.49
C MET A 299 14.19 15.13 -3.20
N HIS A 300 14.11 15.16 -4.53
CA HIS A 300 14.13 16.38 -5.34
C HIS A 300 13.18 16.24 -6.54
N ARG A 301 12.67 17.36 -7.05
CA ARG A 301 11.79 17.46 -8.24
C ARG A 301 10.43 16.75 -8.08
N ILE A 302 9.78 16.93 -6.93
CA ILE A 302 8.38 16.52 -6.76
C ILE A 302 7.50 17.74 -7.04
N GLU A 303 6.61 17.64 -8.02
CA GLU A 303 5.74 18.74 -8.42
C GLU A 303 4.36 18.64 -7.77
N GLN A 304 3.93 17.42 -7.44
CA GLN A 304 2.62 17.18 -6.87
C GLN A 304 2.69 16.26 -5.64
N LEU A 305 1.96 16.65 -4.60
CA LEU A 305 1.77 15.84 -3.40
C LEU A 305 0.29 15.63 -3.16
N THR A 306 -0.12 14.41 -2.82
CA THR A 306 -1.50 14.10 -2.45
C THR A 306 -1.49 13.24 -1.20
N VAL A 307 -2.15 13.73 -0.16
CA VAL A 307 -2.37 13.03 1.10
C VAL A 307 -3.87 12.92 1.29
N ASP A 308 -4.38 11.69 1.19
CA ASP A 308 -5.79 11.39 1.40
C ASP A 308 -6.15 11.61 2.89
N PRO A 309 -7.27 12.29 3.21
CA PRO A 309 -7.72 12.44 4.60
C PRO A 309 -7.95 11.10 5.32
N GLN A 310 -8.28 10.03 4.60
CA GLN A 310 -8.48 8.69 5.16
C GLN A 310 -7.14 8.09 5.63
N GLY A 311 -7.08 7.77 6.93
CA GLY A 311 -5.92 7.17 7.58
C GLY A 311 -4.69 8.09 7.71
N ASN A 312 -4.85 9.41 7.54
CA ASN A 312 -3.78 10.38 7.73
C ASN A 312 -4.27 11.58 8.58
N PRO A 313 -4.20 11.47 9.92
CA PRO A 313 -4.67 12.52 10.84
C PRO A 313 -4.06 13.91 10.61
N VAL A 314 -2.84 13.99 10.04
CA VAL A 314 -2.16 15.26 9.76
C VAL A 314 -2.98 16.18 8.85
N VAL A 315 -3.84 15.62 8.00
CA VAL A 315 -4.66 16.40 7.06
C VAL A 315 -5.74 17.21 7.79
N ASN A 316 -6.15 16.80 8.98
CA ASN A 316 -7.10 17.54 9.83
C ASN A 316 -6.50 18.84 10.38
N PHE A 317 -5.16 18.96 10.41
CA PHE A 317 -4.49 20.14 10.91
C PHE A 317 -4.41 21.23 9.84
N THR A 318 -5.19 22.30 9.96
CA THR A 318 -5.35 23.34 8.92
C THR A 318 -4.05 23.90 8.34
N LEU A 319 -2.96 23.98 9.13
CA LEU A 319 -1.68 24.55 8.68
C LEU A 319 -0.73 23.52 8.03
N TRP A 320 -1.11 22.25 7.89
CA TRP A 320 -0.21 21.22 7.35
C TRP A 320 0.28 21.56 5.94
N LYS A 321 -0.60 22.10 5.09
CA LYS A 321 -0.24 22.52 3.72
C LYS A 321 0.82 23.62 3.74
N TYR A 322 0.64 24.62 4.59
CA TYR A 322 1.62 25.71 4.75
C TYR A 322 2.94 25.19 5.32
N TYR A 323 2.92 24.23 6.24
CA TYR A 323 4.14 23.61 6.76
C TYR A 323 4.91 22.88 5.66
N VAL A 324 4.21 22.07 4.86
CA VAL A 324 4.80 21.36 3.72
C VAL A 324 5.40 22.34 2.72
N LEU A 325 4.69 23.41 2.36
CA LEU A 325 5.19 24.46 1.46
C LEU A 325 6.43 25.16 2.02
N PHE A 326 6.44 25.50 3.31
CA PHE A 326 7.59 26.11 3.97
C PHE A 326 8.82 25.19 3.98
N ARG A 327 8.61 23.93 4.35
CA ARG A 327 9.68 22.94 4.56
C ARG A 327 10.25 22.38 3.26
N LEU A 328 9.37 22.11 2.30
CA LEU A 328 9.69 21.54 0.99
C LEU A 328 9.72 22.62 -0.09
N ASN A 329 10.13 23.84 0.25
CA ASN A 329 10.17 24.95 -0.69
C ASN A 329 11.05 24.65 -1.92
N HIS A 330 12.10 23.81 -1.75
CA HIS A 330 12.97 23.37 -2.85
C HIS A 330 12.27 22.48 -3.89
N PHE A 331 11.06 22.01 -3.62
CA PHE A 331 10.26 21.24 -4.58
C PHE A 331 9.56 22.10 -5.60
N ASN A 332 9.27 23.36 -5.27
CA ASN A 332 8.37 24.20 -6.06
C ASN A 332 7.06 23.47 -6.40
N LEU A 333 6.41 22.91 -5.36
CA LEU A 333 5.16 22.15 -5.51
C LEU A 333 4.13 22.97 -6.28
N GLN A 334 3.62 22.43 -7.37
CA GLN A 334 2.59 23.05 -8.19
C GLN A 334 1.19 22.72 -7.69
N LYS A 335 1.00 21.51 -7.14
CA LYS A 335 -0.30 21.02 -6.69
C LYS A 335 -0.21 20.24 -5.37
N ILE A 336 -1.13 20.53 -4.44
CA ILE A 336 -1.33 19.77 -3.21
C ILE A 336 -2.79 19.32 -3.14
N ASN A 337 -3.03 18.01 -3.05
CA ASN A 337 -4.38 17.40 -3.06
C ASN A 337 -5.25 17.88 -4.25
N GLY A 338 -4.65 18.05 -5.42
CA GLY A 338 -5.33 18.53 -6.63
C GLY A 338 -5.55 20.06 -6.70
N VAL A 339 -5.30 20.78 -5.61
CA VAL A 339 -5.39 22.25 -5.56
C VAL A 339 -4.06 22.86 -6.00
N LYS A 340 -4.10 23.85 -6.91
CA LYS A 340 -2.90 24.58 -7.34
C LYS A 340 -2.34 25.40 -6.19
N VAL A 341 -1.03 25.34 -6.00
CA VAL A 341 -0.32 26.17 -5.02
C VAL A 341 -0.17 27.57 -5.61
N THR A 342 -0.57 28.59 -4.85
CA THR A 342 -0.43 29.99 -5.27
C THR A 342 0.80 30.65 -4.63
N GLU A 343 1.31 31.73 -5.23
CA GLU A 343 2.39 32.52 -4.61
C GLU A 343 1.99 33.06 -3.24
N ASN A 344 0.71 33.42 -3.05
CA ASN A 344 0.20 33.84 -1.76
C ASN A 344 0.33 32.74 -0.70
N ASP A 345 0.10 31.46 -1.05
CA ASP A 345 0.25 30.35 -0.11
C ASP A 345 1.71 30.19 0.34
N ILE A 346 2.67 30.40 -0.56
CA ILE A 346 4.10 30.37 -0.25
C ILE A 346 4.47 31.52 0.70
N VAL A 347 3.96 32.73 0.43
CA VAL A 347 4.19 33.90 1.29
C VAL A 347 3.59 33.70 2.70
N GLN A 348 2.38 33.14 2.79
CA GLN A 348 1.76 32.82 4.09
C GLN A 348 2.53 31.74 4.83
N ALA A 349 2.98 30.68 4.14
CA ALA A 349 3.81 29.64 4.72
C ALA A 349 5.10 30.20 5.33
N GLU A 350 5.78 31.09 4.60
CA GLU A 350 7.00 31.76 5.08
C GLU A 350 6.73 32.67 6.27
N ARG A 351 5.63 33.41 6.26
CA ARG A 351 5.25 34.28 7.37
C ARG A 351 4.99 33.51 8.66
N ILE A 352 4.29 32.36 8.56
CA ILE A 352 3.91 31.56 9.72
C ILE A 352 5.13 30.80 10.25
N PHE A 353 5.79 30.01 9.40
CA PHE A 353 6.82 29.07 9.84
C PHE A 353 8.25 29.63 9.77
N GLY A 354 8.49 30.68 8.98
CA GLY A 354 9.80 31.33 8.92
C GLY A 354 10.20 31.98 10.25
N LEU A 355 9.24 32.66 10.91
CA LEU A 355 9.45 33.22 12.25
C LEU A 355 9.71 32.11 13.29
N LEU A 356 8.92 31.04 13.27
CA LEU A 356 9.10 29.87 14.14
C LEU A 356 10.47 29.22 13.95
N ALA A 357 10.90 29.05 12.71
CA ALA A 357 12.20 28.48 12.38
C ALA A 357 13.37 29.39 12.79
N TYR A 358 13.21 30.71 12.64
CA TYR A 358 14.18 31.70 13.10
C TYR A 358 14.35 31.63 14.63
N VAL A 359 13.24 31.66 15.38
CA VAL A 359 13.25 31.52 16.85
C VAL A 359 13.86 30.18 17.26
N ALA A 360 13.47 29.07 16.63
CA ALA A 360 14.05 27.76 16.93
C ALA A 360 15.56 27.73 16.69
N SER A 361 16.05 28.41 15.63
CA SER A 361 17.48 28.48 15.33
C SER A 361 18.28 29.42 16.25
N SER A 362 17.66 30.49 16.77
CA SER A 362 18.31 31.44 17.67
C SER A 362 18.42 30.90 19.10
N GLU A 363 17.46 30.08 19.53
CA GLU A 363 17.41 29.48 20.87
C GLU A 363 18.27 28.20 21.00
N LEU A 364 18.79 27.65 19.89
CA LEU A 364 19.63 26.44 19.90
C LEU A 364 21.13 26.82 19.96
N PRO A 365 21.87 26.45 21.03
CA PRO A 365 23.30 26.71 21.10
C PRO A 365 24.05 26.04 19.94
N HIS A 366 25.01 26.76 19.33
CA HIS A 366 25.76 26.35 18.13
C HIS A 366 26.40 24.95 18.25
N TYR A 367 26.84 24.56 19.43
CA TYR A 367 27.42 23.23 19.68
C TYR A 367 26.36 22.10 19.66
N ARG A 368 25.10 22.37 20.04
CA ARG A 368 23.98 21.41 19.92
C ARG A 368 23.54 21.25 18.47
N MET A 369 23.58 22.32 17.69
CA MET A 369 23.33 22.26 16.24
C MET A 369 24.30 21.30 15.54
N LEU A 370 25.60 21.44 15.79
CA LEU A 370 26.65 20.55 15.28
C LEU A 370 26.53 19.07 15.72
N SER A 371 25.85 18.81 16.84
CA SER A 371 25.53 17.46 17.32
C SER A 371 24.26 16.88 16.68
N LEU A 372 23.33 17.72 16.23
CA LEU A 372 22.09 17.32 15.55
C LEU A 372 22.32 17.06 14.05
N PHE A 373 23.34 17.68 13.46
CA PHE A 373 23.81 17.36 12.12
C PHE A 373 24.76 16.16 12.19
N GLY A 374 24.35 15.01 11.66
CA GLY A 374 25.23 13.85 11.47
C GLY A 374 26.51 14.21 10.70
N GLU A 375 27.55 13.39 10.82
CA GLU A 375 28.91 13.68 10.32
C GLU A 375 28.96 14.12 8.84
N SER A 376 28.06 13.58 8.01
CA SER A 376 27.93 13.90 6.60
C SER A 376 27.52 15.36 6.33
N ARG A 377 26.73 15.98 7.22
CA ARG A 377 26.29 17.38 7.09
C ARG A 377 27.14 18.38 7.88
N ARG A 378 27.97 17.93 8.83
CA ARG A 378 28.98 18.80 9.47
C ARG A 378 29.88 19.46 8.44
N LYS A 379 30.28 18.74 7.38
CA LYS A 379 31.11 19.26 6.29
C LYS A 379 30.39 20.34 5.45
N GLN A 380 29.11 20.15 5.13
CA GLN A 380 28.29 21.16 4.43
C GLN A 380 28.03 22.41 5.29
N PHE A 381 27.77 22.23 6.59
CA PHE A 381 27.59 23.34 7.52
C PHE A 381 28.89 24.13 7.74
N HIS A 382 30.05 23.46 7.84
CA HIS A 382 31.36 24.12 7.88
C HIS A 382 31.65 24.91 6.60
N TYR A 383 31.35 24.34 5.42
CA TYR A 383 31.58 24.99 4.14
C TYR A 383 30.75 26.26 3.93
N LEU A 384 29.53 26.29 4.48
CA LEU A 384 28.64 27.47 4.45
C LEU A 384 29.03 28.55 5.46
N LEU A 385 29.66 28.17 6.58
CA LEU A 385 30.19 29.11 7.59
C LEU A 385 31.55 29.69 7.17
N ASP A 386 32.39 28.93 6.47
CA ASP A 386 33.72 29.34 6.00
C ASP A 386 33.68 30.13 4.67
N GLY A 387 32.73 31.06 4.54
CA GLY A 387 32.65 32.05 3.46
C GLY A 387 33.84 33.02 3.43
N LYS A 388 35.06 32.52 3.20
CA LYS A 388 36.28 33.29 2.88
C LYS A 388 36.76 32.91 1.49
N GLY A 389 36.07 33.46 0.50
CA GLY A 389 36.56 33.61 -0.87
C GLY A 389 36.79 35.08 -1.23
N LYS A 390 37.34 35.90 -0.33
CA LYS A 390 37.81 37.25 -0.66
C LYS A 390 39.16 37.15 -1.37
N LYS A 391 39.19 37.25 -2.70
CA LYS A 391 40.34 37.81 -3.43
C LYS A 391 40.02 39.25 -3.80
N SER A 392 40.87 40.14 -3.32
CA SER A 392 40.93 41.57 -3.58
C SER A 392 41.20 41.88 -5.06
N GLY A 393 40.45 42.81 -5.65
CA GLY A 393 40.72 43.41 -6.96
C GLY A 393 39.62 44.41 -7.33
N SER A 394 40.00 45.65 -7.55
CA SER A 394 39.17 46.86 -7.68
C SER A 394 38.27 46.94 -8.92
N GLY A 395 37.16 47.66 -8.81
CA GLY A 395 36.55 48.34 -9.97
C GLY A 395 35.04 48.57 -9.91
N SER A 396 34.66 49.82 -9.66
CA SER A 396 33.46 50.54 -10.15
C SER A 396 32.05 50.09 -9.75
N GLU A 397 31.33 51.09 -9.24
CA GLU A 397 29.89 51.16 -8.97
C GLU A 397 29.05 50.87 -10.23
N GLU A 398 27.97 50.10 -10.04
CA GLU A 398 26.58 50.40 -10.44
C GLU A 398 25.76 49.09 -10.54
N SER A 399 24.45 49.22 -10.29
CA SER A 399 23.40 48.19 -10.37
C SER A 399 23.08 47.44 -9.06
N SER A 400 22.22 48.09 -8.28
CA SER A 400 21.27 47.44 -7.37
C SER A 400 20.27 46.61 -8.19
N ASP A 401 20.30 45.29 -8.02
CA ASP A 401 19.15 44.36 -8.08
C ASP A 401 19.66 42.98 -8.47
N ASN A 402 20.06 42.19 -7.46
CA ASN A 402 20.08 40.70 -7.51
C ASN A 402 20.59 40.10 -6.19
N ARG A 403 19.93 40.42 -5.07
CA ARG A 403 20.14 39.74 -3.79
C ARG A 403 18.86 39.18 -3.19
N ARG A 404 18.11 38.43 -3.99
CA ARG A 404 17.12 37.47 -3.51
C ARG A 404 17.08 36.35 -4.52
N ASN A 405 17.88 35.31 -4.30
CA ASN A 405 17.66 33.93 -4.74
C ASN A 405 18.92 33.11 -4.41
N GLY A 406 18.75 32.03 -3.63
CA GLY A 406 19.79 31.00 -3.49
C GLY A 406 20.48 30.88 -2.13
N GLY A 407 19.79 31.16 -1.02
CA GLY A 407 20.23 30.72 0.30
C GLY A 407 19.25 29.69 0.84
N GLU A 408 19.63 28.41 0.89
CA GLU A 408 19.00 27.47 1.82
C GLU A 408 19.15 28.08 3.22
N SER A 409 18.09 28.73 3.69
CA SER A 409 18.08 29.37 5.00
C SER A 409 18.45 28.33 6.05
N THR A 410 19.55 28.57 6.75
CA THR A 410 20.08 27.78 7.88
C THR A 410 18.99 27.35 8.87
N THR A 411 17.91 28.12 8.95
CA THR A 411 16.70 27.87 9.77
C THR A 411 15.86 26.67 9.31
N ARG A 412 15.84 26.31 8.02
CA ARG A 412 15.08 25.16 7.51
C ARG A 412 15.86 23.85 7.66
N ALA A 413 17.18 23.91 7.66
CA ALA A 413 18.06 22.75 7.75
C ALA A 413 18.01 22.05 9.12
N THR A 414 17.55 22.73 10.17
CA THR A 414 17.44 22.19 11.54
C THR A 414 16.27 21.24 11.76
N LEU A 415 15.27 21.25 10.87
CA LEU A 415 14.04 20.47 11.01
C LEU A 415 14.22 19.03 10.48
N ASN A 416 15.02 18.20 11.15
CA ASN A 416 15.25 16.82 10.68
C ASN A 416 14.06 15.89 10.98
N TYR A 417 13.84 14.89 10.12
CA TYR A 417 13.01 13.72 10.45
C TYR A 417 13.89 12.67 11.10
N MET A 418 13.54 12.24 12.31
CA MET A 418 14.15 11.08 12.97
C MET A 418 13.17 9.92 12.83
N THR A 419 13.60 8.82 12.22
CA THR A 419 12.79 7.60 12.11
C THR A 419 12.57 6.99 13.50
N LYS A 420 11.55 6.13 13.67
CA LYS A 420 11.28 5.45 14.95
C LYS A 420 12.51 4.71 15.50
N ASP A 421 13.30 4.08 14.64
CA ASP A 421 14.52 3.38 15.03
C ASP A 421 15.56 4.34 15.63
N PHE A 422 15.76 5.50 15.00
CA PHE A 422 16.67 6.52 15.52
C PHE A 422 16.14 7.20 16.79
N HIS A 423 14.81 7.32 16.93
CA HIS A 423 14.19 7.78 18.17
C HIS A 423 14.43 6.82 19.32
N MET A 424 14.37 5.50 19.08
CA MET A 424 14.61 4.48 20.08
C MET A 424 16.10 4.44 20.48
N GLU A 425 17.00 4.46 19.50
CA GLU A 425 18.46 4.55 19.71
C GLU A 425 18.83 5.82 20.49
N LYS A 426 18.24 6.97 20.15
CA LYS A 426 18.45 8.22 20.89
C LYS A 426 17.85 8.19 22.29
N LEU A 427 16.72 7.52 22.50
CA LEU A 427 16.14 7.33 23.85
C LEU A 427 17.06 6.47 24.72
N GLU A 428 17.68 5.46 24.11
CA GLU A 428 18.64 4.56 24.72
C GLU A 428 19.95 5.30 25.02
N GLU A 429 20.47 6.10 24.09
CA GLU A 429 21.62 6.98 24.30
C GLU A 429 21.37 7.99 25.45
N ILE A 430 20.17 8.57 25.52
CA ILE A 430 19.79 9.48 26.62
C ILE A 430 19.76 8.73 27.96
N LYS A 431 19.26 7.49 27.99
CA LYS A 431 19.26 6.64 29.20
C LYS A 431 20.69 6.30 29.61
N GLU A 432 21.53 5.84 28.70
CA GLU A 432 22.93 5.52 28.95
C GLU A 432 23.74 6.74 29.41
N ARG A 433 23.46 7.90 28.82
CA ARG A 433 24.11 9.15 29.22
C ARG A 433 23.68 9.60 30.60
N LYS A 434 22.40 9.39 30.95
CA LYS A 434 21.89 9.66 32.31
C LYS A 434 22.53 8.74 33.34
N THR A 435 22.63 7.44 33.05
CA THR A 435 23.30 6.48 33.96
C THR A 435 24.79 6.77 34.10
N PHE A 436 25.47 7.13 33.00
CA PHE A 436 26.87 7.56 33.02
C PHE A 436 27.07 8.81 33.89
N CYS A 437 26.28 9.86 33.68
CA CYS A 437 26.38 11.09 34.47
C CYS A 437 26.13 10.82 35.96
N GLN A 438 25.13 10.00 36.28
CA GLN A 438 24.84 9.64 37.66
C GLN A 438 26.01 8.89 38.31
N THR A 439 26.55 7.88 37.63
CA THR A 439 27.71 7.10 38.10
C THR A 439 28.96 7.99 38.26
N TYR A 440 29.18 8.92 37.33
CA TYR A 440 30.31 9.84 37.36
C TYR A 440 30.23 10.81 38.54
N ILE A 441 29.04 11.39 38.79
CA ILE A 441 28.81 12.27 39.95
C ILE A 441 28.98 11.48 41.25
N GLU A 442 28.43 10.27 41.35
CA GLU A 442 28.60 9.41 42.53
C GLU A 442 30.08 9.13 42.81
N LYS A 443 30.87 8.84 41.76
CA LYS A 443 32.32 8.63 41.89
C LYS A 443 33.06 9.88 42.35
N LEU A 444 32.75 11.05 41.79
CA LEU A 444 33.34 12.33 42.20
C LEU A 444 33.01 12.67 43.65
N VAL A 445 31.75 12.47 44.07
CA VAL A 445 31.33 12.71 45.45
C VAL A 445 32.05 11.76 46.40
N LYS A 446 32.19 10.48 46.04
CA LYS A 446 32.93 9.50 46.83
C LYS A 446 34.41 9.87 46.95
N GLU A 447 35.06 10.26 45.86
CA GLU A 447 36.46 10.67 45.86
C GLU A 447 36.68 11.94 46.69
N ALA A 448 35.78 12.93 46.57
CA ALA A 448 35.82 14.14 47.39
C ALA A 448 35.62 13.83 48.89
N ALA A 449 34.71 12.92 49.23
CA ALA A 449 34.49 12.47 50.59
C ALA A 449 35.73 11.75 51.17
N ASP A 450 36.34 10.85 50.40
CA ASP A 450 37.55 10.13 50.79
C ASP A 450 38.74 11.09 51.00
N ILE A 451 38.90 12.09 50.11
CA ILE A 451 39.91 13.14 50.27
C ILE A 451 39.65 13.95 51.53
N ASN A 452 38.41 14.33 51.80
CA ASN A 452 38.07 15.07 53.01
C ASN A 452 38.35 14.26 54.28
N MET A 453 37.99 12.97 54.32
CA MET A 453 38.30 12.08 55.45
C MET A 453 39.80 11.93 55.70
N LYS A 454 40.60 11.79 54.63
CA LYS A 454 42.07 11.77 54.73
C LYS A 454 42.63 13.08 55.26
N ASN A 455 42.09 14.21 54.80
CA ASN A 455 42.51 15.53 55.26
C ASN A 455 42.17 15.75 56.74
N GLU A 456 40.97 15.39 57.20
CA GLU A 456 40.60 15.45 58.62
C GLU A 456 41.49 14.55 59.49
N SER A 457 41.83 13.35 59.00
CA SER A 457 42.74 12.44 59.70
C SER A 457 44.16 13.01 59.78
N LEU A 458 44.64 13.61 58.69
CA LEU A 458 45.93 14.30 58.66
C LEU A 458 45.96 15.47 59.63
N GLN A 459 44.90 16.30 59.68
CA GLN A 459 44.80 17.43 60.61
C GLN A 459 44.88 16.98 62.07
N LYS A 460 44.33 15.80 62.42
CA LYS A 460 44.45 15.23 63.76
C LYS A 460 45.87 14.74 64.08
N LEU A 461 46.57 14.18 63.10
CA LEU A 461 47.93 13.62 63.28
C LEU A 461 49.05 14.66 63.11
N TRP A 462 48.79 15.74 62.38
CA TRP A 462 49.76 16.75 61.98
C TRP A 462 50.51 17.39 63.15
N PRO A 463 49.84 17.80 64.26
CA PRO A 463 50.55 18.38 65.40
C PRO A 463 51.58 17.42 66.00
N GLN A 464 51.23 16.13 66.14
CA GLN A 464 52.14 15.13 66.70
C GLN A 464 53.30 14.83 65.74
N MET A 465 53.01 14.66 64.45
CA MET A 465 54.05 14.44 63.44
C MET A 465 55.02 15.64 63.35
N PHE A 466 54.49 16.87 63.44
CA PHE A 466 55.32 18.07 63.45
C PHE A 466 56.21 18.15 64.69
N ILE A 467 55.67 17.81 65.88
CA ILE A 467 56.46 17.75 67.12
C ILE A 467 57.59 16.72 67.00
N GLU A 468 57.31 15.52 66.50
CA GLU A 468 58.34 14.49 66.31
C GLU A 468 59.38 14.93 65.25
N LEU A 469 58.96 15.52 64.12
CA LEU A 469 59.88 16.07 63.11
C LEU A 469 60.80 17.15 63.68
N VAL A 470 60.26 18.08 64.48
CA VAL A 470 61.06 19.13 65.12
C VAL A 470 61.98 18.53 66.19
N ARG A 471 61.50 17.57 66.98
CA ARG A 471 62.30 16.85 67.97
C ARG A 471 63.47 16.13 67.29
N ASP A 472 63.21 15.35 66.24
CA ASP A 472 64.22 14.60 65.49
C ASP A 472 65.24 15.55 64.87
N ALA A 473 64.80 16.63 64.22
CA ALA A 473 65.69 17.65 63.67
C ALA A 473 66.56 18.30 64.77
N VAL A 474 66.01 18.59 65.94
CA VAL A 474 66.77 19.15 67.08
C VAL A 474 67.75 18.12 67.64
N ILE A 475 67.37 16.84 67.75
CA ILE A 475 68.27 15.75 68.20
C ILE A 475 69.43 15.57 67.22
N GLU A 476 69.15 15.57 65.91
CA GLU A 476 70.15 15.49 64.86
C GLU A 476 71.15 16.67 64.94
N ILE A 477 70.65 17.88 65.16
CA ILE A 477 71.49 19.09 65.27
C ILE A 477 72.29 19.13 66.59
N ARG A 478 71.77 18.54 67.68
CA ARG A 478 72.43 18.50 69.00
C ARG A 478 73.78 17.77 68.97
N ASN A 479 73.97 16.81 68.06
CA ASN A 479 75.22 16.09 67.88
C ASN A 479 75.78 16.28 66.46
N LYS A 480 76.12 17.53 66.15
CA LYS A 480 76.58 18.00 64.83
C LYS A 480 77.67 17.12 64.19
N ASN A 481 78.60 16.59 65.00
CA ASN A 481 79.69 15.72 64.53
C ASN A 481 79.22 14.31 64.13
N SER A 482 78.25 13.74 64.86
CA SER A 482 77.72 12.41 64.55
C SER A 482 76.74 12.43 63.38
N TYR A 483 75.92 13.48 63.29
CA TYR A 483 75.03 13.71 62.15
C TYR A 483 75.81 13.91 60.84
N MET A 484 76.89 14.71 60.87
CA MET A 484 77.73 14.93 59.70
C MET A 484 78.42 13.63 59.22
N LYS A 485 78.84 12.75 60.15
CA LYS A 485 79.35 11.42 59.81
C LYS A 485 78.27 10.52 59.19
N LEU A 486 77.06 10.49 59.76
CA LEU A 486 75.93 9.70 59.24
C LEU A 486 75.49 10.17 57.85
N CYS A 487 75.43 11.49 57.59
CA CYS A 487 75.13 12.02 56.26
C CYS A 487 76.22 11.68 55.24
N LEU A 488 77.50 11.78 55.62
CA LEU A 488 78.62 11.35 54.77
C LEU A 488 78.54 9.86 54.44
N GLN A 489 78.17 9.03 55.42
CA GLN A 489 78.01 7.58 55.26
C GLN A 489 76.83 7.22 54.35
N ARG A 490 75.69 7.91 54.51
CA ARG A 490 74.50 7.75 53.65
C ARG A 490 74.77 8.16 52.19
N ILE A 491 75.64 9.14 51.96
CA ILE A 491 76.07 9.58 50.63
C ILE A 491 77.05 8.58 49.99
N THR A 492 77.92 7.93 50.78
CA THR A 492 78.78 6.85 50.27
C THR A 492 78.00 5.58 49.95
N ASP A 493 76.98 5.23 50.75
CA ASP A 493 76.14 4.05 50.53
C ASP A 493 75.18 4.22 49.34
N GLN A 494 74.81 5.46 48.97
CA GLN A 494 74.05 5.76 47.75
C GLN A 494 74.90 5.78 46.46
N LYS A 495 76.23 5.68 46.59
CA LYS A 495 77.18 5.66 45.46
C LYS A 495 77.74 4.25 45.16
N GLN A 496 77.33 3.23 45.91
CA GLN A 496 77.40 1.83 45.49
C GLN A 496 76.05 1.42 44.90
#